data_AF-A0A5K1E819-F1
#
_entry.id   AF-A0A5K1E819-F1
#
_cell.length_a   1.000
_cell.length_b   1.000
_cell.length_c   1.000
_cell.angle_alpha   90.00
_cell.angle_beta   90.00
_cell.angle_gamma   90.00
#
_symmetry.space_group_name_H-M   'P 1'
#
loop_
_entity.id
_entity.type
_entity.pdbx_description
1 polymer ?
#
loop_
_entity_poly.entity_id
_entity_poly.type
_entity_poly.pdbx_seq_one_letter_code
_entity_poly.pdbx_strand_id
1 'polypeptide(L)' 'SRGIYNSWEQCQPLVYRYKGALFRSFHNFEAAQYHMNEYLHNKYSVQLCRPLDIVDVNATEEKE' A
#
# COMPACT_ATOMS: atom_id res chain seq x y z
N SER A 1 5.94 -5.51 -5.06
CA SER A 1 5.97 -4.16 -4.45
C SER A 1 4.97 -4.09 -3.32
N ARG A 2 5.22 -3.32 -2.25
CA ARG A 2 4.22 -3.01 -1.21
C ARG A 2 3.46 -1.77 -1.66
N GLY A 3 2.13 -1.78 -1.61
CA GLY A 3 1.33 -0.67 -2.14
C GLY A 3 -0.14 -0.76 -1.77
N ILE A 4 -0.88 0.29 -2.12
CA ILE A 4 -2.34 0.37 -2.05
C ILE A 4 -2.87 0.01 -3.43
N TYR A 5 -3.90 -0.83 -3.48
CA TYR A 5 -4.48 -1.34 -4.72
C TYR A 5 -5.99 -1.07 -4.70
N ASN A 6 -6.55 -0.67 -5.85
CA ASN A 6 -7.96 -0.32 -5.97
C ASN A 6 -8.84 -1.57 -6.19
N SER A 7 -8.24 -2.69 -6.57
CA SER A 7 -8.96 -3.94 -6.81
C SER A 7 -8.21 -5.16 -6.27
N TRP A 8 -8.95 -6.24 -6.07
CA TRP A 8 -8.38 -7.51 -5.63
C TRP A 8 -7.47 -8.09 -6.70
N GLU A 9 -7.84 -8.00 -7.98
CA GLU A 9 -7.11 -8.55 -9.12
C GLU A 9 -5.67 -8.00 -9.20
N GLN A 10 -5.48 -6.73 -8.81
CA GLN A 10 -4.16 -6.10 -8.78
C GLN A 10 -3.26 -6.62 -7.66
N CYS A 11 -3.82 -6.92 -6.48
CA CYS A 11 -3.03 -7.37 -5.33
C CYS A 11 -2.97 -8.90 -5.20
N GLN A 12 -3.94 -9.63 -5.75
CA GLN A 12 -4.06 -11.08 -5.70
C GLN A 12 -2.77 -11.79 -6.15
N PRO A 13 -2.12 -11.48 -7.28
CA PRO A 13 -0.87 -12.16 -7.67
C PRO A 13 0.30 -11.91 -6.71
N LEU A 14 0.25 -10.86 -5.89
CA LEU A 14 1.28 -10.48 -4.92
C LEU A 14 1.07 -11.11 -3.54
N VAL A 15 -0.17 -11.46 -3.20
CA VAL A 15 -0.54 -12.04 -1.89
C VAL A 15 -0.87 -13.52 -1.97
N TYR A 16 -1.43 -13.96 -3.10
CA TYR A 16 -1.91 -15.33 -3.27
C TYR A 16 -0.74 -16.30 -3.35
N ARG A 17 -0.81 -17.38 -2.57
CA ARG A 17 0.23 -18.42 -2.39
C ARG A 17 1.53 -17.95 -1.74
N TYR A 18 1.66 -16.68 -1.35
CA TYR A 18 2.78 -16.20 -0.55
C TYR A 18 2.51 -16.43 0.94
N LYS A 19 3.21 -17.41 1.53
CA LYS A 19 3.08 -17.72 2.96
C LYS A 19 3.49 -16.51 3.80
N GLY A 20 2.58 -16.04 4.65
CA GLY A 20 2.81 -14.87 5.51
C GLY A 20 2.58 -13.52 4.84
N ALA A 21 1.94 -13.48 3.66
CA ALA A 21 1.51 -12.23 3.06
C ALA A 21 0.51 -11.50 3.98
N LEU A 22 0.78 -10.23 4.26
CA LEU A 22 -0.09 -9.35 5.04
C LEU A 22 -0.86 -8.45 4.07
N PHE A 23 -2.19 -8.50 4.12
CA PHE A 23 -3.07 -7.64 3.35
C PHE A 23 -4.29 -7.23 4.17
N ARG A 24 -4.86 -6.07 3.86
CA ARG A 24 -6.06 -5.52 4.50
C ARG A 24 -6.85 -4.70 3.48
N SER A 25 -8.15 -4.92 3.40
CA SER A 25 -9.06 -4.16 2.54
C SER A 25 -9.63 -2.94 3.26
N PHE A 26 -9.85 -1.86 2.51
CA PHE A 26 -10.43 -0.61 3.00
C PHE A 26 -11.55 -0.15 2.06
N HIS A 27 -12.48 0.66 2.58
CA HIS A 27 -13.57 1.23 1.79
C HIS A 27 -13.17 2.53 1.07
N ASN A 28 -12.10 3.19 1.50
CA ASN A 28 -11.61 4.43 0.92
C ASN A 28 -10.07 4.46 0.91
N PHE A 29 -9.51 5.23 -0.02
CA PHE A 29 -8.07 5.34 -0.22
C PHE A 29 -7.37 6.01 0.96
N GLU A 30 -7.99 7.03 1.56
CA GLU A 30 -7.43 7.77 2.71
C GLU A 30 -7.18 6.86 3.92
N ALA A 31 -8.11 5.97 4.25
CA ALA A 31 -7.93 4.99 5.33
C ALA A 31 -6.81 3.99 5.01
N ALA A 32 -6.70 3.56 3.74
CA ALA A 32 -5.61 2.68 3.32
C ALA A 32 -4.25 3.39 3.42
N GLN A 33 -4.18 4.67 3.06
CA GLN A 33 -2.98 5.49 3.14
C GLN A 33 -2.58 5.74 4.60
N TYR A 34 -3.54 6.11 5.46
CA TYR A 34 -3.29 6.27 6.88
C TYR A 34 -2.75 4.98 7.51
N HIS A 35 -3.37 3.83 7.20
CA HIS A 35 -2.91 2.55 7.72
C HIS A 35 -1.51 2.17 7.24
N MET A 36 -1.18 2.42 5.98
CA MET A 36 0.18 2.21 5.46
C MET A 36 1.19 3.09 6.20
N ASN A 37 0.85 4.37 6.39
CA ASN A 37 1.70 5.31 7.12
C ASN A 37 1.91 4.88 8.57
N GLU A 38 0.85 4.51 9.28
CA GLU A 38 0.93 4.02 10.65
C GLU A 38 1.78 2.74 10.75
N TYR A 39 1.56 1.78 9.84
CA TYR A 39 2.33 0.54 9.80
C TYR A 39 3.82 0.80 9.57
N LEU A 40 4.18 1.76 8.71
CA LEU A 40 5.57 2.15 8.47
C LEU A 40 6.17 2.85 9.69
N HIS A 41 5.45 3.80 10.30
CA HIS A 41 5.93 4.53 11.48
C HIS A 41 6.14 3.61 12.69
N ASN A 42 5.24 2.66 12.91
CA ASN A 42 5.34 1.72 14.03
C ASN A 42 6.42 0.66 13.81
N LYS A 43 6.61 0.19 12.57
CA LYS A 43 7.61 -0.84 12.25
C LYS A 43 9.03 -0.31 12.14
N TYR A 44 9.21 0.94 11.70
CA TYR A 44 10.52 1.56 11.44
C TYR A 44 10.74 2.81 12.30
N SER A 45 10.17 2.83 13.51
CA SER A 45 10.26 3.94 14.45
C SER A 45 11.68 4.55 14.47
N VAL A 46 11.74 5.84 14.16
CA VAL A 46 12.91 6.74 14.12
C VAL A 46 13.67 6.77 12.77
N GLN A 47 13.63 7.95 12.12
CA GLN A 47 14.48 8.46 11.01
C GLN A 47 13.89 8.62 9.59
N LEU A 48 12.62 9.03 9.43
CA LEU A 48 12.19 9.53 8.12
C LEU A 48 11.87 11.02 8.13
N CYS A 49 12.93 11.84 8.06
CA CYS A 49 12.84 13.26 7.69
C CYS A 49 12.60 13.47 6.18
N ARG A 50 12.10 12.46 5.47
CA ARG A 50 11.76 12.52 4.04
C ARG A 50 10.42 11.83 3.86
N PRO A 51 9.45 12.41 3.13
CA PRO A 51 8.25 11.68 2.75
C PRO A 51 8.68 10.40 2.05
N LEU A 52 8.23 9.24 2.53
CA LEU A 52 8.40 8.00 1.79
C LEU A 52 7.41 8.11 0.63
N ASP A 53 7.90 8.18 -0.61
CA ASP A 53 7.06 8.30 -1.81
C ASP A 53 6.14 7.07 -1.88
N ILE A 54 4.93 7.21 -1.32
CA ILE A 54 3.87 6.23 -1.49
C ILE A 54 3.49 6.31 -2.96
N VAL A 55 4.10 5.44 -3.75
CA VAL A 55 3.69 5.22 -5.14
C VAL A 55 2.29 4.63 -5.10
N ASP A 56 1.29 5.46 -5.35
CA ASP A 56 0.00 4.97 -5.79
C ASP A 56 0.22 4.30 -7.14
N VAL A 57 0.18 2.97 -7.15
CA VAL A 57 0.40 2.14 -8.34
C VAL A 57 -0.67 2.43 -9.40
N ASN A 58 -1.77 3.09 -9.01
CA ASN A 58 -2.90 3.44 -9.88
C ASN A 58 -2.93 4.91 -10.29
N ALA A 59 -2.03 5.78 -9.79
CA ALA A 59 -1.96 7.18 -10.20
C ALA A 59 -1.26 7.40 -11.56
N THR A 60 -1.03 6.33 -12.34
CA THR A 60 -0.41 6.41 -13.68
C THR A 60 -1.30 5.91 -14.82
N GLU A 61 -2.62 5.77 -14.61
CA GLU A 61 -3.56 5.59 -15.71
C GLU A 61 -4.37 6.87 -15.95
N GLU A 62 -3.67 7.96 -16.28
CA GLU A 62 -4.25 8.97 -17.16
C GLU A 62 -4.15 8.43 -18.60
N LYS A 63 -5.33 8.13 -19.16
CA LYS A 63 -5.63 7.86 -20.58
C LYS A 63 -4.88 8.87 -21.47
N GLU A 64 -4.24 8.50 -22.58
CA GLU A 64 -4.83 8.01 -23.85
C GLU A 64 -3.74 7.35 -24.72
#